data_AF-A0A4R5D844-F1
#
_entry.id   AF-A0A4R5D844-F1
#
_cell.length_a   1.000
_cell.length_b   1.000
_cell.length_c   1.000
_cell.angle_alpha   90.00
_cell.angle_beta   90.00
_cell.angle_gamma   90.00
#
_symmetry.space_group_name_H-M   'P 1'
#
loop_
_entity.id
_entity.type
_entity.pdbx_description
1 polymer ?
#
loop_
_entity_poly.entity_id
_entity_poly.type
_entity_poly.pdbx_seq_one_letter_code
_entity_poly.pdbx_strand_id
1 'polypeptide(L)'
;MNISEALIEKYHHGLCSREEAEAIEKWLEDGDEQQLELPEHIPVEEIKMDVWKDLQPQFNISTPSSKSVFWKYTGMAAAAVIIFMLGGSFLKNISGAFTTPPSGALARVTSVSDQTEALKIEFGRESGASYSQEDKMLDFCGVVKITPKENMKLSFTSFCDGNRETIKEIDVKGGTTYFAMDLKHQNSSELIVMDKNMVGELPPIVQNSLIAQFGI
;
A
#
# COMPACT_ATOMS: atom_id res chain seq x y z
N MET A 1 3.40 26.43 -39.52
CA MET A 1 2.01 25.94 -39.68
C MET A 1 1.29 26.26 -38.38
N ASN A 2 0.08 26.81 -38.41
CA ASN A 2 -0.63 27.11 -37.17
C ASN A 2 -1.28 25.81 -36.68
N ILE A 3 -0.83 25.29 -35.55
CA ILE A 3 -1.47 24.14 -34.89
C ILE A 3 -2.81 24.62 -34.33
N SER A 4 -3.90 24.01 -34.77
CA SER A 4 -5.25 24.32 -34.30
C SER A 4 -5.72 23.29 -33.27
N GLU A 5 -6.65 23.68 -32.40
CA GLU A 5 -7.24 22.81 -31.37
C GLU A 5 -7.83 21.51 -31.96
N ALA A 6 -8.55 21.63 -33.07
CA ALA A 6 -9.13 20.48 -33.78
C ALA A 6 -8.07 19.50 -34.33
N LEU A 7 -6.83 19.96 -34.58
CA LEU A 7 -5.73 19.12 -35.04
C LEU A 7 -5.11 18.32 -33.88
N ILE A 8 -5.02 18.95 -32.70
CA ILE A 8 -4.57 18.30 -31.45
C ILE A 8 -5.57 17.21 -31.03
N GLU A 9 -6.86 17.50 -31.11
CA GLU A 9 -7.91 16.52 -30.78
C GLU A 9 -7.84 15.29 -31.71
N LYS A 10 -7.63 15.49 -33.01
CA LYS A 10 -7.41 14.39 -33.97
C LYS A 10 -6.16 13.57 -33.66
N TYR A 11 -5.09 14.20 -33.19
CA TYR A 11 -3.85 13.53 -32.80
C TYR A 11 -4.09 12.58 -31.61
N HIS A 12 -4.84 13.02 -30.59
CA HIS A 12 -5.22 12.16 -29.46
C HIS A 12 -6.07 10.95 -29.87
N HIS A 13 -6.87 11.08 -30.93
CA HIS A 13 -7.67 9.99 -31.47
C HIS A 13 -6.90 9.09 -32.47
N GLY A 14 -5.63 9.37 -32.76
CA GLY A 14 -4.84 8.61 -33.73
C GLY A 14 -5.33 8.73 -35.18
N LEU A 15 -6.10 9.78 -35.48
CA LEU A 15 -6.71 10.02 -36.79
C LEU A 15 -5.90 11.01 -37.66
N CYS A 16 -4.71 11.41 -37.21
CA CYS A 16 -3.83 12.29 -37.97
C CYS A 16 -3.13 11.56 -39.11
N SER A 17 -2.92 12.27 -40.22
CA SER A 17 -1.99 11.84 -41.25
C SER A 17 -0.54 11.94 -40.74
N ARG A 18 0.37 11.19 -41.36
CA ARG A 18 1.80 11.15 -40.96
C ARG A 18 2.44 12.54 -40.99
N GLU A 19 2.10 13.35 -41.98
CA GLU A 19 2.62 14.72 -42.13
C GLU A 19 2.07 15.66 -41.04
N GLU A 20 0.82 15.47 -40.62
CA GLU A 20 0.22 16.25 -39.52
C GLU A 20 0.80 15.84 -38.16
N ALA A 21 1.02 14.54 -37.94
CA ALA A 21 1.62 14.03 -36.70
C ALA A 21 3.04 14.56 -36.51
N GLU A 22 3.88 14.51 -37.55
CA GLU A 22 5.25 15.05 -37.51
C GLU A 22 5.27 16.56 -37.24
N ALA A 23 4.28 17.31 -37.74
CA ALA A 23 4.17 18.74 -37.47
C ALA A 23 3.76 19.05 -36.01
N ILE A 24 2.95 18.20 -35.39
CA ILE A 24 2.53 18.33 -33.99
C ILE A 24 3.65 17.91 -33.05
N GLU A 25 4.34 16.80 -33.33
CA GLU A 25 5.50 16.34 -32.57
C GLU A 25 6.60 17.40 -32.57
N LYS A 26 6.90 17.97 -33.74
CA LYS A 26 7.85 19.08 -33.85
C LYS A 26 7.40 20.32 -33.08
N TRP A 27 6.10 20.63 -33.06
CA TRP A 27 5.56 21.75 -32.29
C TRP A 27 5.60 21.49 -30.76
N LEU A 28 5.44 20.24 -30.33
CA LEU A 28 5.61 19.82 -28.93
C LEU A 28 7.08 19.88 -28.50
N GLU A 29 8.01 19.54 -29.39
CA GLU A 29 9.46 19.62 -29.16
C GLU A 29 9.98 21.07 -29.19
N ASP A 30 9.45 21.91 -30.08
CA ASP A 30 9.78 23.35 -30.20
C ASP A 30 8.99 24.21 -29.19
N GLY A 31 8.14 23.60 -28.35
CA GLY A 31 7.41 24.29 -27.30
C GLY A 31 8.38 24.79 -26.25
N ASP A 32 8.83 26.05 -26.41
CA ASP A 32 9.59 26.78 -25.40
C ASP A 32 9.00 26.46 -24.03
N GLU A 33 9.84 25.98 -23.12
CA GLU A 33 9.60 25.97 -21.68
C GLU A 33 9.49 27.42 -21.19
N GLN A 34 8.53 28.19 -21.72
CA GLN A 34 8.06 29.40 -21.10
C GLN A 34 7.57 28.93 -19.74
N GLN A 35 8.45 29.10 -18.74
CA GLN A 35 8.07 29.17 -17.35
C GLN A 35 6.78 29.97 -17.34
N LEU A 36 5.68 29.30 -17.03
CA LEU A 36 4.43 29.94 -16.71
C LEU A 36 4.70 30.73 -15.44
N GLU A 37 5.28 31.92 -15.61
CA GLU A 37 5.47 32.89 -14.56
C GLU A 37 4.07 33.27 -14.13
N LEU A 38 3.63 32.65 -13.03
CA LEU A 38 2.42 33.07 -12.35
C LEU A 38 2.57 34.57 -12.08
N PRO A 39 1.60 35.40 -12.50
CA PRO A 39 1.67 36.83 -12.22
C PRO A 39 1.91 37.03 -10.72
N GLU A 40 2.99 37.73 -10.39
CA GLU A 40 3.54 37.85 -9.02
C GLU A 40 2.54 38.42 -7.99
N HIS A 41 1.41 38.94 -8.48
CA HIS A 41 0.37 39.62 -7.72
C HIS A 41 -0.95 38.87 -7.57
N ILE A 42 -0.99 37.55 -7.84
CA ILE A 42 -2.18 36.76 -7.57
C ILE A 42 -2.15 36.23 -6.14
N PRO A 43 -3.15 36.52 -5.28
CA PRO A 43 -3.28 35.91 -3.97
C PRO A 43 -3.64 34.43 -4.14
N VAL A 44 -2.62 33.57 -4.23
CA VAL A 44 -2.73 32.13 -4.46
C VAL A 44 -3.66 31.46 -3.43
N GLU A 45 -3.67 31.98 -2.21
CA GLU A 45 -4.50 31.51 -1.10
C GLU A 45 -5.99 31.76 -1.33
N GLU A 46 -6.36 32.87 -1.95
CA GLU A 46 -7.76 33.17 -2.28
C GLU A 46 -8.25 32.25 -3.40
N ILE A 47 -7.44 32.03 -4.43
CA ILE A 47 -7.76 31.10 -5.52
C ILE A 47 -7.88 29.67 -5.02
N LYS A 48 -6.96 29.21 -4.17
CA LYS A 48 -7.03 27.87 -3.57
C LYS A 48 -8.34 27.67 -2.82
N MET A 49 -8.73 28.67 -2.03
CA MET A 49 -9.97 28.60 -1.25
C MET A 49 -11.21 28.60 -2.14
N ASP A 50 -11.21 29.40 -3.22
CA ASP A 50 -12.33 29.46 -4.15
C ASP A 50 -12.48 28.15 -4.94
N VAL A 51 -11.38 27.59 -5.43
CA VAL A 51 -11.35 26.26 -6.07
C VAL A 51 -11.81 25.17 -5.11
N TRP A 52 -11.36 25.19 -3.86
CA TRP A 52 -11.75 24.19 -2.86
C TRP A 52 -13.25 24.28 -2.51
N LYS A 53 -13.78 25.50 -2.46
CA LYS A 53 -15.20 25.77 -2.20
C LYS A 53 -16.10 25.28 -3.34
N ASP A 54 -15.65 25.42 -4.59
CA ASP A 54 -16.38 24.91 -5.77
C ASP A 54 -16.36 23.38 -5.87
N LEU A 55 -15.33 22.73 -5.32
CA LEU A 55 -15.23 21.27 -5.29
C LEU A 55 -16.01 20.62 -4.14
N GLN A 56 -16.15 21.28 -2.98
CA GLN A 56 -16.88 20.75 -1.82
C GLN A 56 -18.26 20.13 -2.13
N PRO A 57 -19.16 20.77 -2.91
CA PRO A 57 -20.49 20.19 -3.16
C PRO A 57 -20.47 18.88 -3.95
N GLN A 58 -19.39 18.59 -4.70
CA GLN A 58 -19.23 17.34 -5.45
C GLN A 58 -18.78 16.16 -4.56
N PHE A 59 -18.25 16.44 -3.37
CA PHE A 59 -17.74 15.44 -2.42
C PHE A 59 -18.64 15.24 -1.20
N ASN A 60 -19.96 15.44 -1.32
CA ASN A 60 -20.94 15.06 -0.28
C ASN A 60 -21.02 13.53 -0.11
N ILE A 61 -19.95 12.92 0.38
CA ILE A 61 -19.96 11.59 0.96
C ILE A 61 -20.68 11.74 2.30
N SER A 62 -21.96 11.36 2.30
CA SER A 62 -22.77 11.32 3.51
C SER A 62 -22.09 10.40 4.52
N THR A 63 -21.43 10.96 5.53
CA THR A 63 -20.89 10.18 6.64
C THR A 63 -22.06 9.54 7.39
N PRO A 64 -22.18 8.20 7.46
CA PRO A 64 -23.25 7.58 8.23
C PRO A 64 -23.02 7.89 9.71
N SER A 65 -23.98 8.60 10.34
CA SER A 65 -23.91 8.89 11.77
C SER A 65 -23.98 7.58 12.55
N SER A 66 -22.88 7.20 13.19
CA SER A 66 -22.77 6.01 14.04
C SER A 66 -23.68 6.16 15.26
N LYS A 67 -24.83 5.48 15.26
CA LYS A 67 -25.70 5.35 16.43
C LYS A 67 -25.21 4.17 17.29
N SER A 68 -24.61 4.52 18.43
CA SER A 68 -24.45 3.77 19.69
C SER A 68 -24.80 2.27 19.67
N VAL A 69 -23.76 1.43 19.62
CA VAL A 69 -23.81 -0.04 19.77
C VAL A 69 -23.73 -0.47 21.25
N PHE A 70 -23.76 0.49 22.20
CA PHE A 70 -23.49 0.21 23.62
C PHE A 70 -24.56 -0.62 24.35
N TRP A 71 -25.75 -0.81 23.78
CA TRP A 71 -26.83 -1.48 24.50
C TRP A 71 -26.89 -3.00 24.35
N LYS A 72 -26.07 -3.60 23.48
CA LYS A 72 -26.14 -5.05 23.18
C LYS A 72 -25.24 -5.95 24.06
N TYR A 73 -24.41 -5.39 24.94
CA TYR A 73 -23.38 -6.16 25.67
C TYR A 73 -23.62 -6.34 27.18
N THR A 74 -24.69 -5.78 27.74
CA THR A 74 -25.02 -5.95 29.17
C THR A 74 -25.49 -7.37 29.53
N GLY A 75 -25.84 -8.21 28.55
CA GLY A 75 -26.26 -9.60 28.75
C GLY A 75 -25.13 -10.65 28.81
N MET A 76 -23.89 -10.34 28.41
CA MET A 76 -22.80 -11.33 28.32
C MET A 76 -21.96 -11.48 29.60
N ALA A 77 -22.11 -10.59 30.59
CA ALA A 77 -21.27 -10.61 31.79
C ALA A 77 -21.60 -11.76 32.78
N ALA A 78 -22.82 -12.30 32.77
CA ALA A 78 -23.23 -13.34 33.72
C ALA A 78 -22.69 -14.74 33.39
N ALA A 79 -22.44 -15.06 32.12
CA ALA A 79 -21.98 -16.39 31.70
C ALA A 79 -20.49 -16.63 32.02
N ALA A 80 -19.67 -15.59 32.09
CA ALA A 80 -18.24 -15.69 32.36
C ALA A 80 -17.93 -16.19 33.79
N VAL A 81 -18.79 -15.89 34.77
CA VAL A 81 -18.58 -16.28 36.18
C VAL A 81 -18.76 -17.79 36.38
N ILE A 82 -19.68 -18.43 35.64
CA ILE A 82 -19.95 -19.86 35.76
C ILE A 82 -18.82 -20.70 35.16
N ILE A 83 -18.23 -20.25 34.03
CA ILE A 83 -17.10 -20.93 33.39
C ILE A 83 -15.84 -20.87 34.28
N PHE A 84 -15.61 -19.76 35.00
CA PHE A 84 -14.45 -19.62 35.89
C PHE A 84 -14.55 -20.52 37.14
N MET A 85 -15.75 -20.72 37.69
CA MET A 85 -15.98 -21.63 38.84
C MET A 85 -15.80 -23.11 38.49
N LEU A 86 -16.25 -23.54 37.30
CA LEU A 86 -16.10 -24.91 36.84
C LEU A 86 -14.68 -25.22 36.35
N GLY A 87 -14.03 -24.28 35.65
CA GLY A 87 -12.66 -24.44 35.16
C GLY A 87 -11.60 -24.46 36.27
N GLY A 88 -11.78 -23.68 37.34
CA GLY A 88 -10.82 -23.60 38.45
C GLY A 88 -10.70 -24.88 39.28
N SER A 89 -11.75 -25.71 39.31
CA SER A 89 -11.74 -26.97 40.06
C SER A 89 -11.02 -28.11 39.33
N PHE A 90 -10.94 -28.06 38.00
CA PHE A 90 -10.28 -29.09 37.19
C PHE A 90 -8.74 -28.93 37.15
N LEU A 91 -8.24 -27.71 37.28
CA LEU A 91 -6.80 -27.41 37.24
C LEU A 91 -6.03 -27.86 38.48
N LYS A 92 -6.68 -28.09 39.62
CA LYS A 92 -6.01 -28.59 40.84
C LYS A 92 -5.61 -30.07 40.77
N ASN A 93 -6.11 -30.82 39.78
CA ASN A 93 -5.81 -32.26 39.63
C ASN A 93 -4.80 -32.56 38.51
N ILE A 94 -4.26 -31.52 37.84
CA ILE A 94 -3.25 -31.66 36.80
C ILE A 94 -2.01 -30.88 37.25
N SER A 95 -1.32 -31.40 38.26
CA SER A 95 0.06 -31.01 38.57
C SER A 95 1.00 -31.73 37.60
N GLY A 96 1.01 -31.26 36.36
CA GLY A 96 2.02 -31.55 35.34
C GLY A 96 2.29 -30.23 34.61
N ALA A 97 3.54 -29.79 34.63
CA ALA A 97 3.99 -28.47 34.23
C ALA A 97 3.40 -27.99 32.89
N PHE A 98 2.59 -26.93 32.93
CA PHE A 98 2.21 -26.16 31.76
C PHE A 98 2.49 -24.69 32.06
N THR A 99 3.63 -24.22 31.58
CA THR A 99 4.03 -22.82 31.55
C THR A 99 3.08 -22.08 30.61
N THR A 100 2.22 -21.24 31.17
CA THR A 100 1.36 -20.30 30.44
C THR A 100 2.21 -19.21 29.79
N PRO A 101 2.09 -18.97 28.47
CA PRO A 101 2.55 -17.71 27.89
C PRO A 101 1.58 -16.58 28.31
N PRO A 102 2.08 -15.37 28.62
CA PRO A 102 1.23 -14.26 29.00
C PRO A 102 0.46 -13.72 27.78
N SER A 103 -0.82 -14.07 27.69
CA SER A 103 -1.80 -13.36 26.84
C SER A 103 -2.20 -12.05 27.53
N GLY A 104 -1.64 -10.94 27.05
CA GLY A 104 -1.92 -9.63 27.62
C GLY A 104 -1.15 -8.47 27.00
N ALA A 105 -0.88 -8.52 25.70
CA ALA A 105 -0.52 -7.33 24.94
C ALA A 105 -1.16 -7.47 23.57
N LEU A 106 -1.98 -6.49 23.20
CA LEU A 106 -2.26 -6.18 21.80
C LEU A 106 -0.93 -6.30 21.05
N ALA A 107 -0.88 -7.20 20.06
CA ALA A 107 0.25 -7.31 19.17
C ALA A 107 0.38 -5.99 18.43
N ARG A 108 1.07 -5.04 19.06
CA ARG A 108 1.84 -4.02 18.37
C ARG A 108 2.75 -4.83 17.48
N VAL A 109 2.42 -4.90 16.20
CA VAL A 109 3.28 -5.42 15.14
C VAL A 109 4.57 -4.66 15.29
N THR A 110 5.48 -5.28 16.02
CA THR A 110 6.78 -4.75 16.32
C THR A 110 7.58 -5.14 15.10
N SER A 111 8.13 -4.14 14.42
CA SER A 111 9.02 -4.21 13.28
C SER A 111 10.28 -5.02 13.61
N VAL A 112 10.13 -6.32 13.84
CA VAL A 112 11.23 -7.25 14.06
C VAL A 112 11.62 -7.74 12.69
N SER A 113 12.69 -7.16 12.12
CA SER A 113 13.35 -7.69 10.92
C SER A 113 13.58 -9.19 11.12
N ASP A 114 12.85 -10.00 10.35
CA ASP A 114 13.01 -11.44 10.37
C ASP A 114 14.17 -11.78 9.42
N GLN A 115 15.30 -12.17 10.00
CA GLN A 115 16.47 -12.61 9.24
C GLN A 115 16.40 -14.12 9.16
N THR A 116 15.90 -14.62 8.03
CA THR A 116 16.00 -16.04 7.72
C THR A 116 17.34 -16.33 7.06
N GLU A 117 17.76 -17.60 7.04
CA GLU A 117 19.01 -17.96 6.37
C GLU A 117 18.99 -17.61 4.88
N ALA A 118 17.82 -17.59 4.25
CA ALA A 118 17.67 -17.31 2.82
C ALA A 118 17.36 -15.85 2.47
N LEU A 119 16.63 -15.11 3.32
CA LEU A 119 16.19 -13.75 3.02
C LEU A 119 16.39 -12.79 4.19
N LYS A 120 16.83 -11.57 3.88
CA LYS A 120 16.74 -10.42 4.79
C LYS A 120 15.46 -9.67 4.50
N ILE A 121 14.58 -9.56 5.50
CA ILE A 121 13.30 -8.85 5.38
C ILE A 121 13.33 -7.62 6.30
N GLU A 122 12.94 -6.47 5.76
CA GLU A 122 12.76 -5.21 6.49
C GLU A 122 11.36 -4.67 6.24
N PHE A 123 10.74 -4.14 7.30
CA PHE A 123 9.34 -3.75 7.29
C PHE A 123 9.19 -2.24 7.16
N GLY A 124 8.21 -1.83 6.36
CA GLY A 124 7.68 -0.47 6.37
C GLY A 124 6.89 -0.17 7.64
N ARG A 125 6.30 1.03 7.69
CA ARG A 125 5.42 1.40 8.81
C ARG A 125 4.16 0.54 8.76
N GLU A 126 3.71 0.08 9.94
CA GLU A 126 2.49 -0.72 10.09
C GLU A 126 2.45 -1.97 9.18
N SER A 127 3.62 -2.53 8.87
CA SER A 127 3.79 -3.65 7.95
C SER A 127 4.27 -4.91 8.67
N GLY A 128 3.97 -6.08 8.11
CA GLY A 128 4.41 -7.37 8.62
C GLY A 128 4.56 -8.40 7.51
N ALA A 129 5.35 -9.44 7.74
CA ALA A 129 5.47 -10.57 6.82
C ALA A 129 5.86 -11.85 7.54
N SER A 130 5.64 -12.96 6.87
CA SER A 130 6.00 -14.31 7.25
C SER A 130 6.54 -15.03 6.01
N TYR A 131 7.69 -15.66 6.14
CA TYR A 131 8.32 -16.42 5.06
C TYR A 131 8.24 -17.93 5.31
N SER A 132 7.62 -18.68 4.40
CA SER A 132 7.64 -20.14 4.37
C SER A 132 8.80 -20.62 3.50
N GLN A 133 9.82 -21.23 4.12
CA GLN A 133 10.96 -21.79 3.40
C GLN A 133 10.60 -23.02 2.57
N GLU A 134 9.60 -23.80 2.99
CA GLU A 134 9.12 -25.00 2.29
C GLU A 134 8.46 -24.62 0.96
N ASP A 135 7.57 -23.63 0.98
CA ASP A 135 6.82 -23.19 -0.20
C ASP A 135 7.53 -22.09 -1.00
N LYS A 136 8.64 -21.56 -0.48
CA LYS A 136 9.29 -20.33 -0.97
C LYS A 136 8.29 -19.18 -1.14
N MET A 137 7.40 -19.06 -0.17
CA MET A 137 6.29 -18.10 -0.20
C MET A 137 6.48 -17.05 0.89
N LEU A 138 6.36 -15.78 0.50
CA LEU A 138 6.37 -14.63 1.38
C LEU A 138 4.95 -14.07 1.48
N ASP A 139 4.33 -14.31 2.64
CA ASP A 139 3.07 -13.70 3.01
C ASP A 139 3.37 -12.36 3.68
N PHE A 140 2.80 -11.27 3.19
CA PHE A 140 3.03 -9.95 3.78
C PHE A 140 1.77 -9.10 3.85
N CYS A 141 1.83 -8.05 4.67
CA CYS A 141 0.86 -6.98 4.68
C CYS A 141 1.58 -5.63 4.80
N GLY A 142 1.17 -4.66 3.98
CA GLY A 142 1.78 -3.33 3.90
C GLY A 142 2.92 -3.27 2.90
N VAL A 143 4.05 -2.69 3.29
CA VAL A 143 5.23 -2.50 2.45
C VAL A 143 6.41 -3.23 3.07
N VAL A 144 7.09 -4.06 2.26
CA VAL A 144 8.24 -4.83 2.71
C VAL A 144 9.41 -4.67 1.75
N LYS A 145 10.61 -4.56 2.32
CA LYS A 145 11.88 -4.55 1.61
C LYS A 145 12.57 -5.89 1.84
N ILE A 146 12.94 -6.56 0.76
CA ILE A 146 13.47 -7.92 0.80
C ILE A 146 14.82 -7.94 0.09
N THR A 147 15.77 -8.68 0.62
CA THR A 147 17.06 -8.92 -0.03
C THR A 147 17.39 -10.40 0.09
N PRO A 148 17.17 -11.19 -0.98
CA PRO A 148 17.54 -12.60 -1.02
C PRO A 148 19.06 -12.74 -0.94
N LYS A 149 19.55 -13.80 -0.31
CA LYS A 149 21.00 -14.09 -0.30
C LYS A 149 21.47 -14.80 -1.57
N GLU A 150 20.56 -15.55 -2.21
CA GLU A 150 20.84 -16.34 -3.40
C GLU A 150 19.73 -16.16 -4.45
N ASN A 151 20.00 -16.60 -5.68
CA ASN A 151 19.00 -16.58 -6.74
C ASN A 151 17.92 -17.63 -6.45
N MET A 152 16.66 -17.21 -6.45
CA MET A 152 15.55 -18.10 -6.18
C MET A 152 14.26 -17.59 -6.82
N LYS A 153 13.29 -18.49 -6.97
CA LYS A 153 11.92 -18.15 -7.32
C LYS A 153 11.14 -17.92 -6.03
N LEU A 154 10.51 -16.76 -5.90
CA LEU A 154 9.78 -16.36 -4.70
C LEU A 154 8.33 -16.03 -5.07
N SER A 155 7.40 -16.62 -4.32
CA SER A 155 5.97 -16.34 -4.42
C SER A 155 5.59 -15.33 -3.35
N PHE A 156 4.78 -14.33 -3.72
CA PHE A 156 4.36 -13.25 -2.85
C PHE A 156 2.85 -13.27 -2.71
N THR A 157 2.34 -13.13 -1.48
CA THR A 157 0.90 -13.05 -1.21
C THR A 157 0.62 -11.92 -0.23
N SER A 158 -0.40 -11.10 -0.50
CA SER A 158 -0.90 -10.12 0.49
C SER A 158 -1.98 -10.74 1.38
N PHE A 159 -1.93 -10.48 2.69
CA PHE A 159 -2.95 -10.93 3.66
C PHE A 159 -3.69 -9.82 4.40
N CYS A 160 -3.55 -8.55 3.98
CA CYS A 160 -4.06 -7.40 4.76
C CYS A 160 -5.55 -7.42 5.09
N ASP A 161 -6.40 -8.01 4.24
CA ASP A 161 -7.86 -8.03 4.42
C ASP A 161 -8.44 -9.42 4.68
N GLY A 162 -7.60 -10.41 4.97
CA GLY A 162 -8.03 -11.79 5.23
C GLY A 162 -8.44 -12.60 3.98
N ASN A 163 -8.61 -11.96 2.82
CA ASN A 163 -8.75 -12.63 1.53
C ASN A 163 -7.37 -12.77 0.86
N ARG A 164 -6.96 -14.02 0.59
CA ARG A 164 -5.74 -14.35 -0.18
C ARG A 164 -6.03 -14.17 -1.67
N GLU A 165 -6.01 -12.95 -2.18
CA GLU A 165 -6.52 -12.70 -3.54
C GLU A 165 -5.45 -12.57 -4.63
N THR A 166 -4.16 -12.39 -4.29
CA THR A 166 -3.15 -12.20 -5.34
C THR A 166 -1.83 -12.86 -4.98
N ILE A 167 -1.48 -13.94 -5.71
CA ILE A 167 -0.16 -14.56 -5.68
C ILE A 167 0.64 -14.03 -6.87
N LYS A 168 1.81 -13.44 -6.62
CA LYS A 168 2.75 -13.04 -7.67
C LYS A 168 4.04 -13.81 -7.50
N GLU A 169 4.48 -14.49 -8.54
CA GLU A 169 5.73 -15.24 -8.54
C GLU A 169 6.77 -14.53 -9.40
N ILE A 170 7.95 -14.31 -8.85
CA ILE A 170 9.06 -13.67 -9.58
C ILE A 170 10.38 -14.39 -9.30
N ASP A 171 11.27 -14.38 -10.29
CA ASP A 171 12.66 -14.81 -10.11
C ASP A 171 13.46 -13.66 -9.51
N VAL A 172 13.88 -13.83 -8.26
CA VAL A 172 14.68 -12.85 -7.52
C VAL A 172 16.15 -13.21 -7.57
N LYS A 173 16.99 -12.19 -7.71
CA LYS A 173 18.45 -12.34 -7.75
C LYS A 173 19.04 -12.14 -6.35
N GLY A 174 20.00 -12.99 -5.99
CA GLY A 174 20.76 -12.87 -4.75
C GLY A 174 21.47 -11.52 -4.66
N GLY A 175 21.46 -10.93 -3.47
CA GLY A 175 22.05 -9.61 -3.17
C GLY A 175 21.27 -8.42 -3.72
N THR A 176 20.22 -8.64 -4.51
CA THR A 176 19.40 -7.56 -5.08
C THR A 176 18.26 -7.22 -4.14
N THR A 177 18.00 -5.93 -3.93
CA THR A 177 16.91 -5.47 -3.07
C THR A 177 15.62 -5.31 -3.88
N TYR A 178 14.55 -5.89 -3.35
CA TYR A 178 13.20 -5.80 -3.91
C TYR A 178 12.27 -5.12 -2.92
N PHE A 179 11.28 -4.39 -3.44
CA PHE A 179 10.16 -3.87 -2.68
C PHE A 179 8.89 -4.59 -3.09
N ALA A 180 8.15 -5.09 -2.11
CA ALA A 180 6.81 -5.64 -2.31
C ALA A 180 5.80 -4.81 -1.52
N MET A 181 4.69 -4.47 -2.18
CA MET A 181 3.63 -3.67 -1.58
C MET A 181 2.27 -4.09 -2.11
N ASP A 182 1.27 -3.98 -1.25
CA ASP A 182 -0.14 -4.12 -1.60
C ASP A 182 -0.75 -2.73 -1.75
N LEU A 183 -1.13 -2.37 -2.98
CA LEU A 183 -1.82 -1.12 -3.27
C LEU A 183 -3.32 -1.36 -3.36
N LYS A 184 -4.08 -0.72 -2.49
CA LYS A 184 -5.55 -0.76 -2.53
C LYS A 184 -6.08 0.43 -3.29
N HIS A 185 -6.86 0.19 -4.33
CA HIS A 185 -7.64 1.22 -4.99
C HIS A 185 -9.11 0.79 -5.10
N GLN A 186 -9.98 1.50 -4.38
CA GLN A 186 -11.43 1.25 -4.32
C GLN A 186 -11.79 -0.20 -3.93
N ASN A 187 -11.87 -1.10 -4.92
CA ASN A 187 -12.27 -2.50 -4.77
C ASN A 187 -11.27 -3.50 -5.38
N SER A 188 -10.08 -3.04 -5.78
CA SER A 188 -9.01 -3.90 -6.28
C SER A 188 -7.74 -3.72 -5.45
N SER A 189 -7.17 -4.82 -4.98
CA SER A 189 -5.82 -4.89 -4.45
C SER A 189 -4.86 -5.27 -5.58
N GLU A 190 -3.81 -4.47 -5.76
CA GLU A 190 -2.74 -4.78 -6.69
C GLU A 190 -1.45 -5.09 -5.92
N LEU A 191 -0.95 -6.30 -6.15
CA LEU A 191 0.32 -6.75 -5.62
C LEU A 191 1.46 -6.32 -6.55
N ILE A 192 2.24 -5.35 -6.09
CA ILE A 192 3.40 -4.86 -6.82
C ILE A 192 4.68 -5.35 -6.15
N VAL A 193 5.55 -5.93 -6.97
CA VAL A 193 6.88 -6.39 -6.56
C VAL A 193 7.86 -5.90 -7.61
N MET A 194 8.93 -5.23 -7.19
CA MET A 194 9.88 -4.58 -8.09
C MET A 194 11.29 -4.55 -7.49
N ASP A 195 12.29 -4.41 -8.37
CA ASP A 195 13.67 -4.14 -8.01
C ASP A 195 13.83 -2.69 -7.50
N LYS A 196 14.73 -2.45 -6.54
CA LYS A 196 15.12 -1.11 -6.08
C LYS A 196 15.47 -0.17 -7.24
N ASN A 197 16.11 -0.67 -8.30
CA ASN A 197 16.52 0.13 -9.44
C ASN A 197 15.33 0.63 -10.28
N MET A 198 14.16 0.00 -10.15
CA MET A 198 12.92 0.39 -10.85
C MET A 198 12.04 1.33 -10.01
N VAL A 199 12.46 1.71 -8.79
CA VAL A 199 11.67 2.61 -7.94
C VAL A 199 11.44 3.96 -8.61
N GLY A 200 12.38 4.43 -9.45
CA GLY A 200 12.23 5.67 -10.22
C GLY A 200 11.13 5.64 -11.28
N GLU A 201 10.63 4.45 -11.65
CA GLU A 201 9.53 4.30 -12.62
C GLU A 201 8.14 4.41 -11.96
N LEU A 202 8.09 4.47 -10.64
CA LEU A 202 6.82 4.56 -9.91
C LEU A 202 6.22 5.96 -9.95
N PRO A 203 4.91 6.10 -9.74
CA PRO A 203 4.31 7.40 -9.49
C PRO A 203 4.99 8.11 -8.30
N PRO A 204 5.19 9.44 -8.35
CA PRO A 204 5.92 10.19 -7.32
C PRO A 204 5.40 9.97 -5.89
N ILE A 205 4.09 9.73 -5.74
CA ILE A 205 3.48 9.46 -4.43
C ILE A 205 3.99 8.15 -3.81
N VAL A 206 4.23 7.12 -4.62
CA VAL A 206 4.73 5.82 -4.15
C VAL A 206 6.23 5.93 -3.86
N GLN A 207 6.98 6.62 -4.72
CA GLN A 207 8.41 6.89 -4.50
C GLN A 207 8.65 7.59 -3.17
N ASN A 208 7.94 8.70 -2.93
CA ASN A 208 8.06 9.47 -1.70
C ASN A 208 7.70 8.64 -0.46
N SER A 209 6.73 7.74 -0.57
CA SER A 209 6.39 6.81 0.51
C SER A 209 7.53 5.84 0.81
N LEU A 210 8.17 5.25 -0.21
CA LEU A 210 9.32 4.36 -0.03
C LEU A 210 10.54 5.09 0.58
N ILE A 211 10.84 6.30 0.09
CA ILE A 211 11.91 7.17 0.62
C ILE A 211 11.65 7.47 2.10
N ALA A 212 10.43 7.87 2.46
CA ALA A 212 10.08 8.21 3.84
C ALA A 212 10.12 7.00 4.80
N GLN A 213 9.89 5.78 4.29
CA GLN A 213 9.87 4.56 5.09
C GLN A 213 11.24 3.90 5.24
N PHE A 214 12.05 3.90 4.18
CA PHE A 214 13.31 3.16 4.13
C PHE A 214 14.56 4.05 4.02
N GLY A 215 14.40 5.37 3.90
CA GLY A 215 15.51 6.33 3.82
C GLY A 215 16.39 6.12 2.60
N ILE A 216 15.80 5.68 1.48
CA ILE A 216 16.50 5.38 0.22
C ILE A 216 16.59 6.59 -0.70
#